data_AF-A0A7W1ETD1-F1
#
_entry.id   AF-A0A7W1ETD1-F1
#
_cell.length_a   1.000
_cell.length_b   1.000
_cell.length_c   1.000
_cell.angle_alpha   90.00
_cell.angle_beta   90.00
_cell.angle_gamma   90.00
#
_symmetry.space_group_name_H-M   'P 1'
#
loop_
_entity.id
_entity.type
_entity.pdbx_description
1 polymer ?
#
loop_
_entity_poly.entity_id
_entity_poly.type
_entity_poly.pdbx_seq_one_letter_code
_entity_poly.pdbx_strand_id
1 'polypeptide(L)'
;MPKRCPVCNADFVREAGFYYGAMMMSHALTTIIAVIVHFTVFYFWGWEIAPHLIFLLSIIIGLFPVNFRIARAIWINLFVSYDPKISKDANH
;
A
#
# COMPACT_ATOMS: atom_id res chain seq x y z
N MET A 1 22.64 -4.27 20.20
CA MET A 1 21.74 -3.47 19.33
C MET A 1 20.79 -2.71 20.23
N PRO A 2 20.85 -1.37 20.28
CA PRO A 2 19.89 -0.60 21.05
C PRO A 2 18.49 -0.81 20.48
N LYS A 3 17.51 -1.12 21.34
CA LYS A 3 16.11 -1.41 20.93
C LYS A 3 15.41 -0.18 20.34
N ARG A 4 15.89 1.01 20.69
CA ARG A 4 15.35 2.32 20.28
C ARG A 4 16.45 3.23 19.75
N CYS A 5 16.08 4.08 18.79
CA CYS A 5 17.00 5.09 18.26
C CYS A 5 17.34 6.14 19.32
N PRO A 6 18.62 6.49 19.55
CA PRO A 6 19.01 7.48 20.55
C PRO A 6 18.62 8.92 20.19
N VAL A 7 18.30 9.22 18.93
CA VAL A 7 17.96 10.57 18.46
C VAL A 7 16.45 10.82 18.44
N CYS A 8 15.66 9.83 18.04
CA CYS A 8 14.21 9.97 17.89
C CYS A 8 13.38 9.00 18.74
N ASN A 9 14.03 8.18 19.58
CA ASN A 9 13.43 7.15 20.45
C ASN A 9 12.48 6.17 19.75
N ALA A 10 12.56 6.06 18.42
CA ALA A 10 11.73 5.16 17.63
C ALA A 10 12.16 3.69 17.84
N ASP A 11 11.20 2.80 18.07
CA ASP A 11 11.43 1.36 18.10
C ASP A 11 11.79 0.85 16.71
N PHE A 12 12.96 0.20 16.59
CA PHE A 12 13.41 -0.41 15.34
C PHE A 12 12.60 -1.67 14.98
N VAL A 13 11.91 -2.26 15.96
CA VAL A 13 10.99 -3.39 15.79
C VAL A 13 9.58 -2.87 16.01
N ARG A 14 8.96 -2.32 14.97
CA ARG A 14 7.54 -1.95 15.03
C ARG A 14 6.73 -3.24 15.20
N GLU A 15 5.86 -3.29 16.20
CA GLU A 15 5.16 -4.49 16.69
C GLU A 15 4.56 -5.33 15.55
N ALA A 16 4.49 -6.66 15.70
CA ALA A 16 4.03 -7.58 14.64
C ALA A 16 2.66 -7.20 14.03
N GLY A 17 1.77 -6.56 14.82
CA GLY A 17 0.50 -6.01 14.34
C GLY A 17 0.63 -4.94 13.25
N PHE A 18 1.70 -4.15 13.26
CA PHE A 18 1.98 -3.14 12.23
C PHE A 18 2.26 -3.79 10.87
N TYR A 19 2.97 -4.92 10.84
CA TYR A 19 3.22 -5.66 9.61
C TYR A 19 1.96 -6.39 9.10
N TYR A 20 1.15 -6.91 10.03
CA TYR A 20 -0.13 -7.52 9.68
C TYR A 20 -1.09 -6.51 9.05
N GLY A 21 -1.12 -5.29 9.59
CA GLY A 21 -1.90 -4.22 9.01
C GLY A 21 -1.36 -3.74 7.64
N ALA A 22 -0.03 -3.67 7.47
CA ALA A 22 0.57 -3.36 6.17
C ALA A 22 0.19 -4.39 5.09
N MET A 23 0.13 -5.67 5.47
CA MET A 23 -0.36 -6.75 4.60
C MET A 23 -1.84 -6.55 4.25
N MET A 24 -2.70 -6.29 5.24
CA MET A 24 -4.12 -6.03 5.01
C MET A 24 -4.36 -4.84 4.07
N MET A 25 -3.54 -3.78 4.17
CA MET A 25 -3.65 -2.61 3.30
C MET A 25 -3.32 -2.93 1.84
N SER A 26 -2.36 -3.82 1.59
CA SER A 26 -2.02 -4.28 0.24
C SER A 26 -3.18 -5.06 -0.40
N HIS A 27 -3.88 -5.87 0.38
CA HIS A 27 -5.09 -6.56 -0.07
C HIS A 27 -6.23 -5.59 -0.34
N ALA A 28 -6.48 -4.63 0.56
CA ALA A 28 -7.52 -3.63 0.38
C ALA A 28 -7.32 -2.82 -0.92
N LEU A 29 -6.09 -2.40 -1.22
CA LEU A 29 -5.78 -1.71 -2.47
C LEU A 29 -5.99 -2.60 -3.71
N THR A 30 -5.57 -3.85 -3.63
CA THR A 30 -5.76 -4.82 -4.73
C THR A 30 -7.25 -5.05 -5.00
N THR A 31 -8.07 -5.16 -3.94
CA THR A 31 -9.54 -5.29 -4.06
C THR A 31 -10.16 -4.06 -4.72
N ILE A 32 -9.77 -2.84 -4.30
CA ILE A 32 -10.27 -1.59 -4.92
C ILE A 32 -9.96 -1.56 -6.42
N ILE A 33 -8.73 -1.91 -6.79
CA ILE A 33 -8.32 -1.94 -8.20
C ILE A 33 -9.10 -3.00 -8.98
N ALA A 34 -9.24 -4.21 -8.42
CA ALA A 34 -10.00 -5.27 -9.07
C ALA A 34 -11.46 -4.88 -9.32
N VAL A 35 -12.09 -4.17 -8.37
CA VAL A 35 -13.45 -3.64 -8.52
C VAL A 35 -13.53 -2.60 -9.64
N ILE A 36 -12.58 -1.65 -9.69
CA ILE A 36 -12.52 -0.63 -10.76
C ILE A 36 -12.36 -1.29 -12.14
N VAL A 37 -11.46 -2.26 -12.24
CA VAL A 37 -11.22 -3.01 -13.49
C VAL A 37 -12.48 -3.78 -13.90
N HIS A 38 -13.14 -4.44 -12.95
CA HIS A 38 -14.37 -5.17 -13.22
C HIS A 38 -15.45 -4.26 -13.79
N PHE A 39 -15.73 -3.12 -13.16
CA PHE A 39 -16.71 -2.15 -13.69
C PHE A 39 -16.31 -1.60 -15.07
N THR A 40 -15.02 -1.35 -15.28
CA THR A 40 -14.53 -0.86 -16.58
C THR A 40 -14.76 -1.90 -17.67
N VAL A 41 -14.34 -3.14 -17.45
CA VAL A 41 -14.53 -4.21 -18.46
C VAL A 41 -16.01 -4.52 -18.65
N PHE A 42 -16.80 -4.54 -17.58
CA PHE A 42 -18.24 -4.76 -17.65
C PHE A 42 -18.95 -3.70 -18.50
N TYR A 43 -18.53 -2.44 -18.40
CA TYR A 43 -19.09 -1.35 -19.21
C TYR A 43 -18.82 -1.52 -20.71
N PHE A 44 -17.64 -2.01 -21.10
CA PHE A 44 -17.26 -2.15 -22.51
C PHE A 44 -17.60 -3.50 -23.14
N TRP A 45 -17.51 -4.59 -22.39
CA TRP A 45 -17.66 -5.97 -22.88
C TRP A 45 -18.78 -6.77 -22.19
N GLY A 46 -19.51 -6.18 -21.24
CA GLY A 46 -20.56 -6.87 -20.51
C GLY A 46 -20.04 -8.02 -19.63
N TRP A 47 -20.78 -9.13 -19.58
CA TRP A 47 -20.44 -10.33 -18.76
C TRP A 47 -19.49 -11.31 -19.47
N GLU A 48 -18.88 -10.92 -20.59
CA GLU A 48 -17.98 -11.80 -21.34
C GLU A 48 -16.77 -12.21 -20.50
N ILE A 49 -16.61 -13.52 -20.28
CA ILE A 49 -15.62 -14.07 -19.34
C ILE A 49 -14.19 -13.88 -19.86
N ALA A 50 -13.98 -14.08 -21.16
CA ALA A 50 -12.64 -14.02 -21.76
C ALA A 50 -11.97 -12.63 -21.61
N PRO A 51 -12.60 -11.50 -21.99
CA PRO A 51 -12.00 -10.17 -21.78
C PRO A 51 -11.84 -9.85 -20.30
N HIS A 52 -12.78 -10.25 -19.44
CA HIS A 52 -12.63 -10.08 -17.99
C HIS A 52 -11.36 -10.74 -17.45
N LEU A 53 -11.12 -12.00 -17.80
CA LEU A 53 -9.97 -12.74 -17.30
C LEU A 53 -8.65 -12.12 -17.78
N ILE A 54 -8.56 -11.78 -19.06
CA ILE A 54 -7.34 -11.22 -19.68
C ILE A 54 -7.02 -9.84 -19.11
N PHE A 55 -8.01 -8.95 -19.00
CA PHE A 55 -7.81 -7.61 -18.44
C PHE A 55 -7.43 -7.65 -16.97
N LEU A 56 -8.09 -8.51 -16.18
CA LEU A 56 -7.81 -8.62 -14.76
C LEU A 56 -6.40 -9.19 -14.51
N LEU A 57 -5.98 -10.22 -15.24
CA LEU A 57 -4.63 -10.77 -15.16
C LEU A 57 -3.55 -9.76 -15.59
N SER A 58 -3.75 -9.11 -16.74
CA SER A 58 -2.78 -8.14 -17.26
C SER A 58 -2.60 -6.93 -16.34
N ILE A 59 -3.69 -6.39 -15.78
CA ILE A 59 -3.63 -5.26 -14.84
C ILE A 59 -3.00 -5.68 -13.52
N ILE A 60 -3.36 -6.84 -12.97
CA ILE A 60 -2.77 -7.31 -11.71
C ILE A 60 -1.26 -7.50 -11.87
N ILE A 61 -0.80 -8.13 -12.95
CA ILE A 61 0.63 -8.36 -13.20
C ILE A 61 1.37 -7.03 -13.43
N GLY A 62 0.78 -6.13 -14.23
CA GLY A 62 1.38 -4.82 -14.53
C GLY A 62 1.44 -3.87 -13.34
N LEU A 63 0.39 -3.84 -12.52
CA LEU A 63 0.32 -2.98 -11.32
C LEU A 63 0.90 -3.65 -10.08
N PHE A 64 1.29 -4.93 -10.11
CA PHE A 64 1.86 -5.63 -8.97
C PHE A 64 3.00 -4.83 -8.27
N PRO A 65 4.05 -4.37 -8.98
CA PRO A 65 5.13 -3.60 -8.33
C PRO A 65 4.68 -2.23 -7.82
N VAL A 66 3.69 -1.61 -8.48
CA VAL A 66 3.17 -0.30 -8.12
C VAL A 66 2.31 -0.38 -6.85
N ASN A 67 1.42 -1.37 -6.78
CA ASN A 67 0.55 -1.61 -5.63
C ASN A 67 1.34 -1.86 -4.36
N PHE A 68 2.40 -2.66 -4.44
CA PHE A 68 3.25 -2.92 -3.28
C PHE A 68 3.92 -1.65 -2.76
N ARG A 69 4.38 -0.76 -3.65
CA ARG A 69 4.98 0.52 -3.27
C ARG A 69 3.96 1.48 -2.66
N ILE A 70 2.80 1.62 -3.29
CA ILE A 70 1.72 2.51 -2.83
C ILE A 70 1.16 2.03 -1.48
N ALA A 71 0.93 0.72 -1.31
CA ALA A 71 0.46 0.15 -0.05
C ALA A 71 1.37 0.52 1.11
N ARG A 72 2.69 0.37 0.91
CA ARG A 72 3.69 0.70 1.93
C ARG A 72 3.74 2.19 2.22
N ALA A 73 3.63 3.04 1.19
CA ALA A 73 3.61 4.49 1.35
C ALA A 73 2.37 4.97 2.12
N ILE A 74 1.18 4.49 1.75
CA ILE A 74 -0.08 4.84 2.41
C ILE A 74 -0.08 4.34 3.85
N TRP A 75 0.38 3.11 4.10
CA TRP A 75 0.45 2.55 5.44
C TRP A 75 1.38 3.35 6.35
N ILE A 76 2.56 3.75 5.85
CA ILE A 76 3.47 4.61 6.61
C ILE A 76 2.82 5.96 6.89
N ASN A 77 2.15 6.59 5.92
CA ASN A 77 1.53 7.91 6.08
C ASN A 77 0.37 7.89 7.11
N LEU A 78 -0.42 6.81 7.16
CA LEU A 78 -1.50 6.67 8.13
C LEU A 78 -1.02 6.52 9.58
N PHE A 79 0.14 5.86 9.81
CA PHE A 79 0.64 5.56 11.15
C PHE A 79 1.84 6.43 11.58
N VAL A 80 2.46 7.11 10.64
CA VAL A 80 3.48 8.13 10.87
C VAL A 80 2.87 9.44 10.41
N SER A 81 2.09 10.05 11.31
CA SER A 81 1.66 11.43 11.10
C SER A 81 2.90 12.30 10.95
N TYR A 82 2.94 13.04 9.85
CA TYR A 82 4.02 13.97 9.55
C TYR A 82 4.07 15.04 10.65
N ASP A 83 5.09 15.00 11.50
CA ASP A 83 5.36 16.05 12.48
C ASP A 83 6.32 17.09 11.87
N PRO A 84 5.83 18.30 11.52
CA PRO A 84 6.65 19.35 10.92
C PRO A 84 7.72 19.92 11.88
N LYS A 85 7.73 19.54 13.16
CA LYS A 85 8.82 19.93 14.08
C LYS A 85 10.09 19.11 13.88
N ILE A 86 9.97 17.84 13.47
CA ILE A 86 11.11 16.93 13.30
C ILE A 86 12.02 17.35 12.13
N SER A 87 11.48 18.02 11.11
CA SER A 87 12.29 18.48 9.96
C SER A 87 13.13 19.73 10.26
N LYS A 88 12.88 20.44 11.36
CA LYS A 88 13.62 21.66 11.72
C LYS A 88 14.91 21.36 12.50
N ASP A 89 14.96 20.25 13.22
CA ASP A 89 16.11 19.88 14.06
C ASP A 89 17.17 19.04 13.32
N ALA A 90 16.95 18.70 12.05
CA ALA A 90 17.93 17.97 11.22
C ALA A 90 18.92 18.88 10.46
N ASN A 91 18.80 20.21 10.62
CA ASN A 91 19.67 21.22 10.01
C ASN A 91 20.44 22.06 11.05
N HIS A 92 20.61 21.55 12.28
CA HIS A 92 21.40 22.24 13.30
C HIS A 92 22.28 21.28 14.11
#